data_AF-A0A2P5VL44-F1
#
_entry.id   AF-A0A2P5VL44-F1
#
_cell.length_a   1.000
_cell.length_b   1.000
_cell.length_c   1.000
_cell.angle_alpha   90.00
_cell.angle_beta   90.00
_cell.angle_gamma   90.00
#
_symmetry.space_group_name_H-M   'P 1'
#
loop_
_entity.id
_entity.type
_entity.pdbx_description
1 polymer ?
#
loop_
_entity_poly.entity_id
_entity_poly.type
_entity_poly.pdbx_seq_one_letter_code
_entity_poly.pdbx_strand_id
1 'polypeptide(L)'
;MVEVGGIAAERLRQLIERIERLEDEKAALAADVREIYAEAKAVGFDAKVMRQIIRLRKMDTADQQEMEALIDTYKHALGME
;
A
#
# COMPACT_ATOMS: atom_id res chain seq x y z
N MET A 1 -14.59 1.50 -46.46
CA MET A 1 -14.06 0.45 -45.57
C MET A 1 -13.47 1.16 -44.37
N VAL A 2 -13.93 0.85 -43.17
CA VAL A 2 -13.83 1.75 -42.02
C VAL A 2 -12.41 1.71 -41.41
N GLU A 3 -11.65 2.81 -41.54
CA GLU A 3 -10.35 3.07 -40.87
C GLU A 3 -10.45 3.23 -39.34
N VAL A 4 -11.60 2.94 -38.73
CA VAL A 4 -11.80 3.08 -37.26
C VAL A 4 -11.02 2.02 -36.48
N GLY A 5 -10.70 0.86 -37.08
CA GLY A 5 -9.89 -0.17 -36.44
C GLY A 5 -8.44 0.23 -36.17
N GLY A 6 -7.84 1.06 -37.03
CA GLY A 6 -6.44 1.47 -36.91
C GLY A 6 -6.21 2.48 -35.80
N ILE A 7 -7.02 3.55 -35.77
CA ILE A 7 -6.92 4.62 -34.75
C ILE A 7 -7.32 4.10 -33.37
N ALA A 8 -8.35 3.25 -33.28
CA ALA A 8 -8.77 2.65 -32.02
C ALA A 8 -7.71 1.67 -31.47
N ALA A 9 -7.08 0.87 -32.33
CA ALA A 9 -6.01 -0.04 -31.94
C ALA A 9 -4.75 0.69 -31.48
N GLU A 10 -4.37 1.78 -32.16
CA GLU A 10 -3.21 2.59 -31.75
C GLU A 10 -3.44 3.29 -30.41
N ARG A 11 -4.63 3.87 -30.21
CA ARG A 11 -4.99 4.47 -28.91
C ARG A 11 -5.00 3.43 -27.78
N LEU A 12 -5.50 2.22 -28.05
CA LEU A 12 -5.47 1.13 -27.08
C LEU A 12 -4.03 0.72 -26.74
N ARG A 13 -3.15 0.58 -27.75
CA ARG A 13 -1.73 0.26 -27.55
C ARG A 13 -1.04 1.29 -26.65
N GLN A 14 -1.23 2.59 -26.92
CA GLN A 14 -0.65 3.65 -26.11
C GLN A 14 -1.13 3.64 -24.65
N LEU A 15 -2.40 3.27 -24.41
CA LEU A 15 -2.92 3.11 -23.05
C LEU A 15 -2.28 1.91 -22.34
N ILE A 16 -2.13 0.78 -23.02
CA ILE A 16 -1.50 -0.43 -22.48
C ILE A 16 -0.03 -0.15 -22.13
N GLU A 17 0.75 0.41 -23.07
CA GLU A 17 2.17 0.71 -22.85
C GLU A 17 2.39 1.69 -21.68
N ARG A 18 1.46 2.62 -21.47
CA ARG A 18 1.49 3.52 -20.31
C ARG A 18 1.22 2.79 -19.01
N ILE A 19 0.28 1.84 -19.00
CA ILE A 19 -0.03 1.02 -17.82
C ILE A 19 1.13 0.09 -17.49
N GLU A 20 1.71 -0.59 -18.48
CA GLU A 20 2.86 -1.49 -18.28
C GLU A 20 4.03 -0.75 -17.65
N ARG A 21 4.34 0.45 -18.16
CA ARG A 21 5.40 1.29 -17.59
C ARG A 21 5.13 1.67 -16.12
N LEU A 22 3.87 2.00 -15.78
CA LEU A 22 3.48 2.31 -14.40
C LEU A 22 3.53 1.07 -13.49
N GLU A 23 3.21 -0.12 -14.00
CA GLU A 23 3.33 -1.37 -13.24
C GLU A 23 4.80 -1.73 -13.00
N ASP A 24 5.68 -1.50 -13.98
CA ASP A 24 7.13 -1.68 -13.82
C ASP A 24 7.70 -0.71 -12.76
N GLU A 25 7.34 0.57 -12.83
CA GLU A 25 7.74 1.58 -11.83
C GLU A 25 7.25 1.20 -10.42
N LYS A 26 6.00 0.75 -10.30
CA LYS A 26 5.42 0.26 -9.05
C LYS A 26 6.13 -0.99 -8.53
N ALA A 27 6.53 -1.90 -9.42
CA ALA A 27 7.28 -3.10 -9.05
C ALA A 27 8.68 -2.75 -8.52
N ALA A 28 9.37 -1.81 -9.16
CA ALA A 28 10.65 -1.28 -8.70
C ALA A 28 10.53 -0.62 -7.32
N LEU A 29 9.58 0.30 -7.14
CA LEU A 29 9.32 0.93 -5.83
C LEU A 29 8.98 -0.10 -4.75
N ALA A 30 8.20 -1.14 -5.09
CA ALA A 30 7.89 -2.21 -4.15
C ALA A 30 9.11 -3.06 -3.81
N ALA A 31 10.11 -3.16 -4.68
CA ALA A 31 11.38 -3.82 -4.42
C ALA A 31 12.23 -2.98 -3.45
N ASP A 32 12.37 -1.68 -3.70
CA ASP A 32 13.11 -0.76 -2.82
C ASP A 32 12.54 -0.77 -1.40
N VAL A 33 11.21 -0.74 -1.26
CA VAL A 33 10.54 -0.84 0.05
C VAL A 33 10.87 -2.16 0.75
N ARG A 34 10.97 -3.28 0.00
CA ARG A 34 11.33 -4.58 0.56
C ARG A 34 12.78 -4.60 1.04
N GLU A 35 13.69 -3.97 0.31
CA GLU A 35 15.10 -3.83 0.71
C GLU A 35 15.24 -3.04 2.01
N ILE A 36 14.51 -1.92 2.17
CA ILE A 36 14.50 -1.15 3.42
C ILE A 36 14.03 -2.00 4.61
N TYR A 37 12.98 -2.81 4.44
CA TYR A 37 12.56 -3.74 5.51
C TYR A 37 13.61 -4.82 5.80
N ALA A 38 14.35 -5.27 4.79
CA ALA A 38 15.42 -6.24 4.98
C ALA A 38 16.61 -5.63 5.73
N GLU A 39 17.02 -4.41 5.38
CA GLU A 39 18.03 -3.64 6.11
C GLU A 39 17.63 -3.41 7.57
N ALA A 40 16.39 -2.97 7.80
CA ALA A 40 15.85 -2.78 9.14
C ALA A 40 15.91 -4.06 9.98
N LYS A 41 15.60 -5.21 9.37
CA LYS A 41 15.74 -6.51 10.02
C LYS A 41 17.20 -6.86 10.33
N ALA A 42 18.13 -6.56 9.42
CA ALA A 42 19.56 -6.83 9.62
C ALA A 42 20.15 -6.04 10.80
N VAL A 43 19.63 -4.84 11.08
CA VAL A 43 20.04 -4.01 12.22
C VAL A 43 19.22 -4.25 13.49
N GLY A 44 18.30 -5.21 13.47
CA GLY A 44 17.57 -5.69 14.67
C GLY A 44 16.15 -5.16 14.86
N PHE A 45 15.57 -4.44 13.90
CA PHE A 45 14.17 -4.01 13.99
C PHE A 45 13.18 -5.09 13.52
N ASP A 46 11.99 -5.09 14.12
CA ASP A 46 10.89 -5.96 13.68
C ASP A 46 10.10 -5.33 12.53
N ALA A 47 10.24 -5.90 11.33
CA ALA A 47 9.57 -5.41 10.13
C ALA A 47 8.02 -5.50 10.20
N LYS A 48 7.45 -6.43 10.98
CA LYS A 48 5.99 -6.55 11.16
C LYS A 48 5.48 -5.39 12.00
N VAL A 49 6.17 -5.05 13.08
CA VAL A 49 5.85 -3.88 13.91
C VAL A 49 6.00 -2.58 13.11
N MET A 50 7.06 -2.44 12.31
CA MET A 50 7.24 -1.27 11.44
C MET A 50 6.08 -1.09 10.45
N ARG A 51 5.59 -2.19 9.83
CA ARG A 51 4.41 -2.14 8.94
C ARG A 51 3.15 -1.66 9.68
N GLN A 52 2.97 -2.08 10.93
CA GLN A 52 1.86 -1.59 11.76
C GLN A 52 1.99 -0.10 12.03
N ILE A 53 3.19 0.38 12.39
CA ILE A 53 3.45 1.81 12.59
C ILE A 53 3.16 2.61 11.31
N ILE A 54 3.62 2.14 10.15
CA ILE A 54 3.33 2.82 8.88
C ILE A 54 1.83 2.85 8.59
N ARG A 55 1.09 1.78 8.88
CA ARG A 55 -0.37 1.76 8.73
C ARG A 55 -1.04 2.77 9.66
N LEU A 56 -0.65 2.80 10.94
CA LEU A 56 -1.16 3.76 11.91
C LEU A 56 -0.89 5.19 11.41
N ARG A 57 0.35 5.50 11.02
CA ARG A 57 0.73 6.83 10.50
C ARG A 57 -0.02 7.27 9.24
N LYS A 58 -0.65 6.35 8.51
CA LYS A 58 -1.47 6.65 7.33
C LYS A 58 -2.96 6.85 7.66
N MET A 59 -3.40 6.39 8.83
CA MET A 59 -4.78 6.63 9.28
C MET A 59 -4.92 8.10 9.68
N ASP A 60 -6.08 8.69 9.38
CA ASP A 60 -6.39 10.03 9.87
C ASP A 60 -6.50 10.01 11.41
N THR A 61 -6.27 11.17 12.02
CA THR A 61 -6.29 11.30 13.49
C THR A 61 -7.68 10.96 14.05
N ALA A 62 -8.76 11.29 13.35
CA ALA A 62 -10.12 10.94 13.77
C ALA A 62 -10.34 9.43 13.77
N ASP A 63 -9.96 8.75 12.68
CA ASP A 63 -10.08 7.29 12.55
C ASP A 63 -9.25 6.55 13.62
N GLN A 64 -8.08 7.08 13.97
CA GLN A 64 -7.25 6.52 15.05
C GLN A 64 -7.97 6.61 16.41
N GLN A 65 -8.51 7.78 16.74
CA GLN A 65 -9.21 8.01 18.01
C GLN A 65 -10.46 7.14 18.14
N GLU A 66 -11.24 7.01 17.06
CA GLU A 66 -12.41 6.13 17.04
C GLU A 66 -12.02 4.66 17.24
N MET A 67 -10.97 4.21 16.55
CA MET A 67 -10.46 2.85 16.70
C MET A 67 -9.94 2.59 18.12
N GLU A 68 -9.20 3.53 18.72
CA GLU A 68 -8.72 3.40 20.10
C GLU A 68 -9.86 3.30 21.11
N ALA A 69 -10.89 4.14 20.98
CA ALA A 69 -12.08 4.10 21.84
C ALA A 69 -12.83 2.76 21.74
N LEU A 70 -12.95 2.21 20.53
CA LEU A 70 -13.57 0.89 20.30
C LEU A 70 -12.74 -0.24 20.90
N ILE A 71 -11.42 -0.21 20.72
CA ILE A 71 -10.51 -1.21 21.31
C ILE A 71 -10.62 -1.19 22.82
N ASP A 72 -10.62 -0.01 23.42
CA ASP A 72 -10.72 0.14 24.88
C ASP A 72 -12.03 -0.43 25.42
N THR A 73 -13.16 -0.10 24.76
CA THR A 73 -14.48 -0.66 25.07
C THR A 73 -14.47 -2.20 25.02
N TYR A 74 -13.84 -2.78 24.00
CA TYR A 74 -13.76 -4.25 23.87
C TYR A 74 -12.83 -4.89 24.89
N LYS A 75 -11.69 -4.27 25.21
CA LYS A 75 -10.80 -4.75 26.27
C LYS A 75 -11.52 -4.77 27.62
N HIS A 76 -12.25 -3.70 27.95
CA HIS A 76 -13.04 -3.64 29.17
C HIS A 76 -14.10 -4.76 29.20
N ALA A 77 -14.85 -4.95 28.11
CA ALA A 77 -15.84 -6.01 28.00
C ALA A 77 -15.25 -7.44 28.13
N LEU A 78 -13.98 -7.61 27.75
CA LEU A 78 -13.24 -8.87 27.84
C LEU A 78 -12.42 -9.02 29.15
N GLY A 79 -12.41 -8.01 30.03
CA GLY A 79 -11.62 -8.01 31.26
C GLY A 79 -10.10 -7.96 31.02
N MET A 80 -9.65 -7.34 29.94
CA MET A 80 -8.24 -7.22 29.53
C MET A 80 -7.62 -5.87 29.94
N GLU A 81 -7.83 -5.43 31.18
CA GLU A 81 -7.23 -4.20 31.74
C GLU A 81 -5.81 -4.41 32.28
#